data_AF-A0A0Q4ZB98-F1
#
_entry.id   AF-A0A0Q4ZB98-F1
#
_cell.length_a   1.000
_cell.length_b   1.000
_cell.length_c   1.000
_cell.angle_alpha   90.00
_cell.angle_beta   90.00
_cell.angle_gamma   90.00
#
_symmetry.space_group_name_H-M   'P 1'
#
loop_
_entity.id
_entity.type
_entity.pdbx_description
1 polymer ?
#
loop_
_entity_poly.entity_id
_entity_poly.type
_entity_poly.pdbx_seq_one_letter_code
_entity_poly.pdbx_strand_id
1 'polypeptide(L)'
;MRAACLGLALAGTAVAAPAAPGPAPCRAVQAEGEAYTVCTVDLRRERVRVFWLGADGLPYSSLSTLAEKQGTGLRFAMNAGMYDKGQAPVGLYIEDGRELKGVSTANGPGNFHLKPNGIFWVKGERAGVMETGRYLRSPPKPDFATQSGPMLVVDGHIHPKISADGPSQKIRNGVGVRDDGRTAVFAISERPVSFGAFARLFKDTLGCRNALFLDGSVSSLYAPSMNRSDISRPLGPMVGAVAR
;
A
#
# COMPACT_ATOMS: atom_id res chain seq x y z
N MET A 1 7.26 73.03 26.60
CA MET A 1 6.52 71.77 26.87
C MET A 1 6.28 71.06 25.55
N ARG A 2 7.01 69.97 25.26
CA ARG A 2 6.73 69.07 24.13
C ARG A 2 6.68 67.65 24.71
N ALA A 3 5.49 67.07 24.75
CA ALA A 3 5.26 65.72 25.25
C ALA A 3 5.54 64.70 24.12
N ALA A 4 6.38 63.71 24.41
CA ALA A 4 6.64 62.59 23.52
C ALA A 4 5.74 61.41 23.93
N CYS A 5 4.83 60.99 23.05
CA CYS A 5 4.05 59.76 23.21
C CYS A 5 4.83 58.60 22.59
N LEU A 6 5.31 57.68 23.44
CA LEU A 6 5.92 56.42 23.02
C LEU A 6 4.81 55.39 22.81
N GLY A 7 4.51 55.05 21.55
CA GLY A 7 3.55 54.00 21.20
C GLY A 7 4.23 52.63 21.28
N LEU A 8 3.80 51.79 22.24
CA LEU A 8 4.25 50.41 22.36
C LEU A 8 3.47 49.54 21.34
N ALA A 9 4.13 49.09 20.29
CA ALA A 9 3.55 48.13 19.34
C ALA A 9 3.68 46.71 19.90
N LEU A 10 2.57 46.11 20.34
CA LEU A 10 2.53 44.69 20.66
C LEU A 10 2.53 43.86 19.37
N ALA A 11 3.64 43.19 19.09
CA ALA A 11 3.72 42.17 18.04
C ALA A 11 3.01 40.89 18.53
N GLY A 12 1.79 40.65 18.06
CA GLY A 12 1.07 39.41 18.31
C GLY A 12 1.69 38.25 17.53
N THR A 13 2.20 37.24 18.25
CA THR A 13 2.65 35.98 17.66
C THR A 13 1.45 35.19 17.17
N ALA A 14 1.28 35.07 15.85
CA ALA A 14 0.27 34.20 15.25
C ALA A 14 0.64 32.74 15.53
N VAL A 15 -0.13 32.07 16.38
CA VAL A 15 -0.01 30.63 16.62
C VAL A 15 -0.64 29.93 15.41
N ALA A 16 0.19 29.28 14.59
CA ALA A 16 -0.29 28.50 13.46
C ALA A 16 -1.12 27.32 13.97
N ALA A 17 -2.41 27.29 13.61
CA ALA A 17 -3.27 26.15 13.91
C ALA A 17 -2.77 24.90 13.15
N PRO A 18 -2.82 23.71 13.77
CA PRO A 18 -2.46 22.47 13.09
C PRO A 18 -3.35 22.27 11.86
N ALA A 19 -2.71 21.99 10.72
CA ALA A 19 -3.42 21.73 9.47
C ALA A 19 -4.41 20.57 9.68
N ALA A 20 -5.67 20.78 9.29
CA ALA A 20 -6.67 19.73 9.32
C ALA A 20 -6.16 18.53 8.49
N PRO A 21 -6.36 17.29 8.96
CA PRO A 21 -5.99 16.11 8.19
C PRO A 21 -6.66 16.19 6.81
N GLY A 22 -5.89 15.89 5.77
CA GLY A 22 -6.40 15.85 4.40
C GLY A 22 -7.58 14.87 4.27
N PRO A 23 -8.31 14.89 3.13
CA PRO A 23 -9.44 13.99 2.92
C PRO A 23 -9.09 12.54 3.24
N ALA A 24 -10.06 11.80 3.76
CA ALA A 24 -9.91 10.38 4.08
C ALA A 24 -9.39 9.61 2.86
N PRO A 25 -8.34 8.76 3.01
CA PRO A 25 -7.75 8.09 1.85
C PRO A 25 -8.69 7.02 1.27
N CYS A 26 -9.56 6.44 2.09
CA CYS A 26 -10.37 5.27 1.74
C CYS A 26 -11.85 5.61 1.49
N ARG A 27 -12.44 4.97 0.47
CA ARG A 27 -13.86 5.07 0.13
C ARG A 27 -14.41 3.76 -0.44
N ALA A 28 -15.72 3.58 -0.36
CA ALA A 28 -16.43 2.50 -1.04
C ALA A 28 -16.46 2.73 -2.57
N VAL A 29 -16.31 1.66 -3.33
CA VAL A 29 -16.36 1.63 -4.80
C VAL A 29 -17.16 0.42 -5.26
N GLN A 30 -18.01 0.61 -6.27
CA GLN A 30 -18.70 -0.47 -6.96
C GLN A 30 -18.13 -0.60 -8.38
N ALA A 31 -17.82 -1.82 -8.81
CA ALA A 31 -17.37 -2.11 -10.16
C ALA A 31 -17.85 -3.50 -10.59
N GLU A 32 -18.44 -3.61 -11.79
CA GLU A 32 -18.94 -4.88 -12.33
C GLU A 32 -19.86 -5.68 -11.39
N GLY A 33 -20.63 -4.99 -10.53
CA GLY A 33 -21.52 -5.62 -9.56
C GLY A 33 -20.84 -6.10 -8.26
N GLU A 34 -19.55 -5.80 -8.09
CA GLU A 34 -18.78 -6.10 -6.88
C GLU A 34 -18.41 -4.85 -6.08
N ALA A 35 -18.35 -5.03 -4.75
CA ALA A 35 -18.04 -3.99 -3.80
C ALA A 35 -16.58 -4.05 -3.34
N TYR A 36 -15.94 -2.88 -3.27
CA TYR A 36 -14.55 -2.71 -2.87
C TYR A 36 -14.39 -1.53 -1.93
N THR A 37 -13.39 -1.61 -1.04
CA THR A 37 -12.81 -0.43 -0.39
C THR A 37 -11.54 -0.05 -1.13
N VAL A 38 -11.44 1.21 -1.56
CA VAL A 38 -10.29 1.75 -2.29
C VAL A 38 -9.67 2.89 -1.51
N CYS A 39 -8.38 2.76 -1.20
CA CYS A 39 -7.57 3.77 -0.53
C CYS A 39 -6.58 4.42 -1.51
N THR A 40 -6.73 5.72 -1.77
CA THR A 40 -5.89 6.46 -2.72
C THR A 40 -4.96 7.42 -1.99
N VAL A 41 -3.68 7.40 -2.36
CA VAL A 41 -2.62 8.17 -1.69
C VAL A 41 -1.91 9.05 -2.70
N ASP A 42 -1.95 10.37 -2.49
CA ASP A 42 -1.08 11.33 -3.18
C ASP A 42 0.26 11.40 -2.43
N LEU A 43 1.31 10.90 -3.07
CA LEU A 43 2.64 10.76 -2.46
C LEU A 43 3.35 12.10 -2.23
N ARG A 44 2.80 13.22 -2.71
CA ARG A 44 3.27 14.57 -2.35
C ARG A 44 2.74 15.02 -1.00
N ARG A 45 1.64 14.42 -0.53
CA ARG A 45 0.92 14.84 0.68
C ARG A 45 1.06 13.85 1.83
N GLU A 46 1.24 12.57 1.51
CA GLU A 46 1.35 11.49 2.47
C GLU A 46 2.57 10.63 2.13
N ARG A 47 2.99 9.78 3.06
CA ARG A 47 4.07 8.81 2.82
C ARG A 47 3.47 7.42 2.80
N VAL A 48 3.90 6.58 1.85
CA VAL A 48 3.61 5.14 1.89
C VAL A 48 4.84 4.42 2.42
N ARG A 49 4.63 3.57 3.42
CA ARG A 49 5.67 2.75 4.05
C ARG A 49 5.27 1.29 4.04
N VAL A 50 6.26 0.41 4.09
CA VAL A 50 6.06 -0.99 4.49
C VAL A 50 6.52 -1.16 5.94
N PHE A 51 5.92 -2.10 6.65
CA PHE A 51 6.18 -2.38 8.06
C PHE A 51 6.30 -3.90 8.24
N TRP A 52 7.31 -4.36 8.97
CA TRP A 52 7.44 -5.77 9.29
C TRP A 52 7.79 -5.98 10.76
N LEU A 53 8.97 -5.50 11.18
CA LEU A 53 9.46 -5.67 12.54
C LEU A 53 9.28 -4.39 13.36
N GLY A 54 8.90 -4.54 14.61
CA GLY A 54 8.93 -3.47 15.60
C GLY A 54 10.36 -3.16 16.06
N ALA A 55 10.49 -2.15 16.94
CA ALA A 55 11.78 -1.76 17.52
C ALA A 55 12.43 -2.85 18.38
N ASP A 56 11.63 -3.81 18.84
CA ASP A 56 12.05 -5.02 19.57
C ASP A 56 12.55 -6.15 18.64
N GLY A 57 12.51 -5.93 17.33
CA GLY A 57 12.89 -6.94 16.32
C GLY A 57 11.83 -8.02 16.09
N LEU A 58 10.64 -7.90 16.70
CA LEU A 58 9.55 -8.86 16.54
C LEU A 58 8.54 -8.38 15.48
N PRO A 59 7.91 -9.29 14.72
CA PRO A 59 6.87 -8.90 13.78
C PRO A 59 5.69 -8.20 14.47
N TYR A 60 5.20 -7.11 13.88
CA TYR A 60 3.98 -6.43 14.35
C TYR A 60 2.77 -7.37 14.46
N SER A 61 2.70 -8.38 13.57
CA SER A 61 1.74 -9.48 13.59
C SER A 61 0.27 -9.13 13.35
N SER A 62 -0.16 -7.89 13.58
CA SER A 62 -1.54 -7.47 13.34
C SER A 62 -1.61 -5.98 12.95
N LEU A 63 -2.69 -5.61 12.26
CA LEU A 63 -2.95 -4.22 11.89
C LEU A 63 -3.27 -3.35 13.12
N SER A 64 -3.89 -3.91 14.17
CA SER A 64 -4.15 -3.19 15.41
C SER A 64 -2.86 -2.87 16.16
N THR A 65 -1.94 -3.84 16.29
CA THR A 65 -0.62 -3.61 16.88
C THR A 65 0.14 -2.53 16.10
N LEU A 66 0.09 -2.57 14.76
CA LEU A 66 0.70 -1.54 13.92
C LEU A 66 0.05 -0.16 14.18
N ALA A 67 -1.28 -0.09 14.23
CA ALA A 67 -2.02 1.13 14.49
C ALA A 67 -1.70 1.74 15.87
N GLU A 68 -1.60 0.92 16.91
CA GLU A 68 -1.21 1.36 18.25
C GLU A 68 0.20 1.96 18.25
N LYS A 69 1.15 1.34 17.54
CA LYS A 69 2.55 1.79 17.49
C LYS A 69 2.75 3.03 16.62
N GLN A 70 1.99 3.18 15.53
CA GLN A 70 2.07 4.36 14.65
C GLN A 70 1.16 5.52 15.11
N GLY A 71 0.18 5.23 15.97
CA GLY A 71 -0.77 6.21 16.49
C GLY A 71 -1.65 6.83 15.40
N THR A 72 -2.08 8.07 15.65
CA THR A 72 -2.99 8.82 14.76
C THR A 72 -2.38 9.19 13.41
N GLY A 73 -1.07 8.99 13.23
CA GLY A 73 -0.38 9.18 11.95
C GLY A 73 -0.76 8.14 10.90
N LEU A 74 -1.22 6.93 11.31
CA LEU A 74 -1.57 5.86 10.37
C LEU A 74 -2.94 6.10 9.75
N ARG A 75 -2.97 6.40 8.45
CA ARG A 75 -4.18 6.78 7.71
C ARG A 75 -4.96 5.58 7.19
N PHE A 76 -4.24 4.52 6.80
CA PHE A 76 -4.77 3.17 6.58
C PHE A 76 -3.60 2.17 6.58
N ALA A 77 -3.87 0.88 6.73
CA ALA A 77 -2.91 -0.19 6.51
C ALA A 77 -3.58 -1.48 6.02
N MET A 78 -2.83 -2.29 5.28
CA MET A 78 -3.23 -3.65 4.88
C MET A 78 -2.01 -4.57 4.86
N ASN A 79 -2.25 -5.88 4.79
CA ASN A 79 -1.16 -6.84 4.53
C ASN A 79 -0.51 -6.56 3.16
N ALA A 80 0.79 -6.80 3.06
CA ALA A 80 1.59 -6.49 1.89
C ALA A 80 1.99 -7.77 1.12
N GLY A 81 3.28 -7.94 0.82
CA GLY A 81 3.81 -9.11 0.14
C GLY A 81 3.66 -10.41 0.92
N MET A 82 3.83 -11.52 0.20
CA MET A 82 3.71 -12.87 0.77
C MET A 82 4.79 -13.14 1.83
N TYR A 83 4.42 -13.91 2.84
CA TYR A 83 5.29 -14.26 3.95
C TYR A 83 5.23 -15.76 4.28
N ASP A 84 6.24 -16.25 4.99
CA ASP A 84 6.32 -17.64 5.44
C ASP A 84 5.67 -17.86 6.81
N LYS A 85 5.72 -19.09 7.35
CA LYS A 85 5.11 -19.41 8.65
C LYS A 85 5.69 -18.62 9.83
N GLY A 86 6.90 -18.08 9.69
CA GLY A 86 7.56 -17.21 10.68
C GLY A 86 7.31 -15.72 10.44
N GLN A 87 6.34 -15.36 9.60
CA GLN A 87 6.00 -13.98 9.25
C GLN A 87 7.08 -13.23 8.47
N ALA A 88 8.13 -13.93 8.00
CA ALA A 88 9.19 -13.32 7.21
C ALA A 88 8.78 -13.17 5.73
N PRO A 89 9.17 -12.07 5.06
CA PRO A 89 8.90 -11.91 3.63
C PRO A 89 9.48 -13.07 2.81
N VAL A 90 8.69 -13.58 1.86
CA VAL A 90 9.14 -14.63 0.92
C VAL A 90 10.07 -14.05 -0.15
N GLY A 91 9.82 -12.81 -0.58
CA GLY A 91 10.59 -12.11 -1.61
C GLY A 91 11.13 -10.76 -1.12
N LEU A 92 11.50 -9.89 -2.06
CA LEU A 92 12.13 -8.61 -1.77
C LEU A 92 11.37 -7.85 -0.67
N TYR A 93 12.12 -7.39 0.33
CA TYR A 93 11.65 -6.47 1.35
C TYR A 93 12.72 -5.43 1.64
N ILE A 94 12.37 -4.17 1.41
CA ILE A 94 13.21 -3.01 1.71
C ILE A 94 12.42 -2.08 2.64
N GLU A 95 13.05 -1.66 3.72
CA GLU A 95 12.50 -0.71 4.68
C GLU A 95 13.58 0.33 5.02
N ASP A 96 13.22 1.61 4.93
CA ASP A 96 14.11 2.76 5.13
C ASP A 96 15.42 2.65 4.31
N GLY A 97 15.30 2.20 3.06
CA GLY A 97 16.41 2.02 2.11
C GLY A 97 17.30 0.80 2.38
N ARG A 98 17.02 0.01 3.42
CA ARG A 98 17.77 -1.20 3.75
C ARG A 98 17.05 -2.45 3.27
N GLU A 99 17.74 -3.26 2.48
CA GLU A 99 17.26 -4.57 2.08
C GLU A 99 17.35 -5.55 3.26
N LEU A 100 16.20 -6.03 3.72
CA LEU A 100 16.11 -7.05 4.77
C LEU A 100 15.87 -8.46 4.20
N LYS A 101 15.35 -8.52 2.98
CA LYS A 101 15.15 -9.76 2.22
C LYS A 101 15.36 -9.49 0.74
N GLY A 102 16.12 -10.36 0.07
CA GLY A 102 16.40 -10.24 -1.36
C GLY A 102 15.25 -10.68 -2.26
N VAL A 103 15.35 -10.30 -3.54
CA VAL A 103 14.39 -10.69 -4.58
C VAL A 103 14.32 -12.21 -4.71
N SER A 104 13.11 -12.77 -4.74
CA SER A 104 12.89 -14.17 -5.09
C SER A 104 12.45 -14.32 -6.54
N THR A 105 13.24 -15.06 -7.31
CA THR A 105 12.93 -15.48 -8.69
C THR A 105 12.53 -16.95 -8.76
N ALA A 106 12.42 -17.62 -7.61
CA ALA A 106 12.08 -19.04 -7.55
C ALA A 106 10.77 -19.34 -8.28
N ASN A 107 10.67 -20.58 -8.77
CA ASN A 107 9.42 -21.18 -9.20
C ASN A 107 8.83 -21.98 -8.04
N GLY A 108 7.52 -22.17 -8.06
CA GLY A 108 6.83 -22.89 -7.00
C GLY A 108 5.32 -22.85 -7.16
N PRO A 109 4.58 -23.43 -6.20
CA PRO A 109 3.13 -23.38 -6.20
C PRO A 109 2.60 -22.03 -5.69
N GLY A 110 1.36 -21.71 -6.02
CA GLY A 110 0.65 -20.56 -5.47
C GLY A 110 0.94 -19.22 -6.17
N ASN A 111 0.24 -18.19 -5.71
CA ASN A 111 0.10 -16.91 -6.41
C ASN A 111 1.44 -16.17 -6.59
N PHE A 112 2.35 -16.23 -5.61
CA PHE A 112 3.66 -15.57 -5.68
C PHE A 112 4.51 -16.04 -6.88
N HIS A 113 4.32 -17.30 -7.26
CA HIS A 113 5.07 -17.95 -8.34
C HIS A 113 4.34 -17.87 -9.69
N LEU A 114 3.12 -17.32 -9.74
CA LEU A 114 2.41 -17.04 -10.99
C LEU A 114 3.06 -15.85 -11.70
N LYS A 115 4.01 -16.15 -12.61
CA LYS A 115 4.78 -15.13 -13.34
C LYS A 115 3.99 -14.49 -14.50
N PRO A 116 4.15 -13.17 -14.73
CA PRO A 116 4.99 -12.24 -13.96
C PRO A 116 4.44 -11.93 -12.56
N ASN A 117 5.31 -12.07 -11.57
CA ASN A 117 5.13 -11.48 -10.26
C ASN A 117 5.83 -10.11 -10.23
N GLY A 118 5.67 -9.36 -9.15
CA GLY A 118 6.09 -7.96 -9.17
C GLY A 118 6.51 -7.41 -7.83
N ILE A 119 7.08 -6.22 -7.89
CA ILE A 119 7.58 -5.46 -6.75
C ILE A 119 6.83 -4.14 -6.73
N PHE A 120 6.13 -3.88 -5.63
CA PHE A 120 5.70 -2.53 -5.30
C PHE A 120 6.86 -1.83 -4.59
N TRP A 121 7.19 -0.62 -5.03
CA TRP A 121 8.28 0.17 -4.47
C TRP A 121 7.87 1.62 -4.30
N VAL A 122 8.49 2.31 -3.34
CA VAL A 122 8.31 3.74 -3.06
C VAL A 122 9.69 4.38 -2.94
N LYS A 123 9.88 5.54 -3.57
CA LYS A 123 11.07 6.37 -3.49
C LYS A 123 10.67 7.85 -3.44
N GLY A 124 10.84 8.47 -2.28
CA GLY A 124 10.36 9.82 -2.00
C GLY A 124 8.87 9.96 -2.35
N GLU A 125 8.56 10.83 -3.32
CA GLU A 125 7.18 11.14 -3.74
C GLU A 125 6.72 10.32 -4.95
N ARG A 126 7.40 9.21 -5.24
CA ARG A 126 7.08 8.33 -6.36
C ARG A 126 6.96 6.89 -5.90
N ALA A 127 6.01 6.18 -6.47
CA ALA A 127 5.88 4.75 -6.32
C ALA A 127 5.81 4.08 -7.70
N GLY A 128 6.08 2.79 -7.72
CA GLY A 128 5.91 1.97 -8.90
C GLY A 128 5.50 0.56 -8.55
N VAL A 129 4.84 -0.08 -9.50
CA VAL A 129 4.70 -1.54 -9.55
C VAL A 129 5.50 -1.99 -10.77
N MET A 130 6.45 -2.89 -10.57
CA MET A 130 7.37 -3.34 -11.61
C MET A 130 7.45 -4.87 -11.64
N GLU A 131 7.47 -5.44 -12.84
CA GLU A 131 7.77 -6.87 -13.04
C GLU A 131 9.14 -7.20 -12.45
N THR A 132 9.26 -8.35 -11.77
CA THR A 132 10.47 -8.71 -11.02
C THR A 132 11.75 -8.74 -11.86
N GLY A 133 11.73 -9.31 -13.06
CA GLY A 133 12.87 -9.29 -13.98
C GLY A 133 13.26 -7.89 -14.44
N ARG A 134 12.28 -7.01 -14.71
CA ARG A 134 12.52 -5.60 -15.04
C ARG A 134 13.14 -4.85 -13.86
N TYR A 135 12.69 -5.12 -12.64
CA TYR A 135 13.28 -4.55 -11.42
C TYR A 135 14.75 -4.95 -11.28
N LEU A 136 15.09 -6.23 -11.50
CA LEU A 136 16.47 -6.71 -11.43
C LEU A 136 17.39 -6.07 -12.48
N ARG A 137 16.87 -5.78 -13.68
CA ARG A 137 17.66 -5.12 -14.74
C ARG A 137 17.87 -3.62 -14.49
N SER A 138 16.96 -2.96 -13.77
CA SER A 138 17.02 -1.51 -13.54
C SER A 138 16.37 -1.14 -12.19
N PRO A 139 17.04 -1.45 -11.06
CA PRO A 139 16.45 -1.24 -9.75
C PRO A 139 16.37 0.26 -9.42
N PRO A 140 15.20 0.78 -9.01
CA PRO A 140 15.01 2.21 -8.71
C PRO A 140 15.73 2.67 -7.43
N LYS A 141 16.37 1.77 -6.66
CA LYS A 141 16.91 2.00 -5.31
C LYS A 141 15.85 2.66 -4.40
N PRO A 142 14.78 1.93 -4.06
CA PRO A 142 13.66 2.49 -3.33
C PRO A 142 13.93 2.62 -1.83
N ASP A 143 13.17 3.48 -1.17
CA ASP A 143 13.16 3.61 0.29
C ASP A 143 12.36 2.47 0.91
N PHE A 144 11.29 2.04 0.23
CA PHE A 144 10.42 0.94 0.65
C PHE A 144 10.12 0.03 -0.53
N ALA A 145 10.13 -1.29 -0.32
CA ALA A 145 9.68 -2.23 -1.32
C ALA A 145 9.13 -3.52 -0.71
N THR A 146 8.17 -4.12 -1.40
CA THR A 146 7.65 -5.44 -1.08
C THR A 146 7.36 -6.21 -2.37
N GLN A 147 7.82 -7.46 -2.43
CA GLN A 147 7.53 -8.37 -3.53
C GLN A 147 6.28 -9.19 -3.25
N SER A 148 5.43 -9.33 -4.24
CA SER A 148 4.27 -10.21 -4.20
C SER A 148 3.99 -10.76 -5.60
N GLY A 149 2.89 -11.51 -5.74
CA GLY A 149 2.44 -11.94 -7.04
C GLY A 149 1.08 -12.64 -6.98
N PRO A 150 0.37 -12.70 -8.12
CA PRO A 150 0.78 -12.21 -9.45
C PRO A 150 0.76 -10.68 -9.62
N MET A 151 1.39 -10.14 -10.67
CA MET A 151 0.96 -8.84 -11.19
C MET A 151 -0.46 -8.97 -11.75
N LEU A 152 -1.34 -8.03 -11.44
CA LEU A 152 -2.71 -7.98 -11.94
C LEU A 152 -2.77 -7.35 -13.33
N VAL A 153 -2.05 -6.24 -13.48
CA VAL A 153 -1.96 -5.46 -14.72
C VAL A 153 -0.48 -5.18 -14.99
N VAL A 154 -0.06 -5.39 -16.23
CA VAL A 154 1.30 -5.18 -16.74
C VAL A 154 1.21 -4.28 -17.96
N ASP A 155 1.76 -3.06 -17.85
CA ASP A 155 1.79 -2.06 -18.91
C ASP A 155 0.43 -1.78 -19.59
N GLY A 156 -0.66 -1.88 -18.82
CA GLY A 156 -2.04 -1.66 -19.26
C GLY A 156 -2.78 -2.93 -19.69
N HIS A 157 -2.14 -4.09 -19.67
CA HIS A 157 -2.76 -5.37 -20.03
C HIS A 157 -2.97 -6.22 -18.78
N ILE A 158 -4.13 -6.90 -18.68
CA ILE A 158 -4.35 -7.89 -17.62
C ILE A 158 -3.33 -9.01 -17.80
N HIS A 159 -2.78 -9.52 -16.70
CA HIS A 159 -1.81 -10.61 -16.75
C HIS A 159 -2.37 -11.79 -17.56
N PRO A 160 -1.62 -12.31 -18.57
CA PRO A 160 -2.12 -13.33 -19.51
C PRO A 160 -2.56 -14.67 -18.91
N LYS A 161 -2.19 -14.97 -17.65
CA LYS A 161 -2.59 -16.21 -16.96
C LYS A 161 -3.80 -16.00 -16.04
N ILE A 162 -4.29 -14.77 -15.92
CA ILE A 162 -5.54 -14.47 -15.21
C ILE A 162 -6.69 -14.70 -16.19
N SER A 163 -7.54 -15.67 -15.87
CA SER A 163 -8.81 -15.85 -16.59
C SER A 163 -9.81 -14.76 -16.22
N ALA A 164 -10.70 -14.42 -17.16
CA ALA A 164 -11.68 -13.35 -17.00
C ALA A 164 -12.55 -13.55 -15.74
N ASP A 165 -13.17 -14.72 -15.59
CA ASP A 165 -13.95 -15.10 -14.41
C ASP A 165 -13.53 -16.48 -13.92
N GLY A 166 -12.25 -16.57 -13.52
CA GLY A 166 -11.68 -17.82 -13.02
C GLY A 166 -12.40 -18.40 -11.80
N PRO A 167 -12.27 -19.73 -11.56
CA PRO A 167 -12.97 -20.41 -10.47
C PRO A 167 -12.49 -20.01 -9.08
N SER A 168 -11.33 -19.36 -8.97
CA SER A 168 -10.79 -18.90 -7.68
C SER A 168 -11.49 -17.62 -7.23
N GLN A 169 -12.34 -17.74 -6.20
CA GLN A 169 -13.03 -16.63 -5.55
C GLN A 169 -12.46 -16.46 -4.14
N LYS A 170 -11.87 -15.30 -3.85
CA LYS A 170 -11.29 -14.97 -2.52
C LYS A 170 -11.47 -13.50 -2.21
N ILE A 171 -11.39 -13.13 -0.92
CA ILE A 171 -11.10 -11.73 -0.59
C ILE A 171 -9.71 -11.42 -1.15
N ARG A 172 -9.59 -10.30 -1.86
CA ARG A 172 -8.36 -9.90 -2.55
C ARG A 172 -7.99 -8.50 -2.17
N ASN A 173 -6.72 -8.27 -1.91
CA ASN A 173 -6.14 -6.94 -1.84
C ASN A 173 -5.00 -6.76 -2.85
N GLY A 174 -4.71 -5.51 -3.18
CA GLY A 174 -3.77 -5.17 -4.21
C GLY A 174 -3.35 -3.70 -4.17
N VAL A 175 -2.31 -3.39 -4.93
CA VAL A 175 -1.82 -2.03 -5.11
C VAL A 175 -1.57 -1.76 -6.58
N GLY A 176 -2.03 -0.61 -7.06
CA GLY A 176 -1.75 -0.06 -8.38
C GLY A 176 -1.11 1.31 -8.26
N VAL A 177 -0.52 1.76 -9.36
CA VAL A 177 0.07 3.09 -9.47
C VAL A 177 -0.43 3.80 -10.72
N ARG A 178 -0.64 5.11 -10.61
CA ARG A 178 -1.04 5.99 -11.72
C ARG A 178 -0.41 7.38 -11.54
N ASP A 179 -0.75 8.31 -12.43
CA ASP A 179 -0.25 9.69 -12.42
C ASP A 179 1.28 9.76 -12.41
N ASP A 180 1.91 8.97 -13.28
CA ASP A 180 3.37 8.83 -13.37
C ASP A 180 4.02 8.40 -12.03
N GLY A 181 3.30 7.61 -11.24
CA GLY A 181 3.76 7.10 -9.96
C GLY A 181 3.60 8.09 -8.81
N ARG A 182 2.91 9.23 -8.98
CA ARG A 182 2.60 10.16 -7.89
C ARG A 182 1.42 9.70 -7.03
N THR A 183 0.61 8.78 -7.56
CA THR A 183 -0.57 8.26 -6.87
C THR A 183 -0.45 6.74 -6.72
N ALA A 184 -0.48 6.27 -5.47
CA ALA A 184 -0.65 4.86 -5.15
C ALA A 184 -2.12 4.58 -4.82
N VAL A 185 -2.66 3.51 -5.39
CA VAL A 185 -4.07 3.12 -5.22
C VAL A 185 -4.10 1.71 -4.65
N PHE A 186 -4.62 1.57 -3.45
CA PHE A 186 -4.81 0.29 -2.79
C PHE A 186 -6.27 -0.10 -2.82
N ALA A 187 -6.55 -1.39 -2.95
CA ALA A 187 -7.93 -1.87 -2.95
C ALA A 187 -8.03 -3.19 -2.17
N ILE A 188 -9.19 -3.42 -1.56
CA ILE A 188 -9.61 -4.70 -1.01
C ILE A 188 -11.06 -4.98 -1.43
N SER A 189 -11.37 -6.23 -1.78
CA SER A 189 -12.74 -6.65 -2.07
C SER A 189 -13.52 -6.90 -0.78
N GLU A 190 -14.80 -6.50 -0.74
CA GLU A 190 -15.67 -6.74 0.43
C GLU A 190 -16.25 -8.16 0.45
N ARG A 191 -16.23 -8.84 -0.70
CA ARG A 191 -16.65 -10.23 -0.88
C ARG A 191 -15.65 -11.00 -1.73
N PRO A 192 -15.73 -12.34 -1.75
CA PRO A 192 -14.89 -13.13 -2.63
C PRO A 192 -15.10 -12.76 -4.10
N VAL A 193 -14.01 -12.44 -4.80
CA VAL A 193 -14.03 -12.09 -6.23
C VAL A 193 -13.00 -12.90 -7.02
N SER A 194 -13.21 -12.99 -8.34
CA SER A 194 -12.27 -13.63 -9.26
C SER A 194 -11.00 -12.80 -9.39
N PHE A 195 -9.90 -13.43 -9.82
CA PHE A 195 -8.69 -12.66 -10.17
C PHE A 195 -8.94 -11.68 -11.32
N GLY A 196 -9.76 -12.07 -12.31
CA GLY A 196 -10.04 -11.22 -13.46
C GLY A 196 -10.90 -10.02 -13.12
N ALA A 197 -11.95 -10.19 -12.30
CA ALA A 197 -12.74 -9.07 -11.77
C ALA A 197 -11.84 -8.10 -10.98
N PHE A 198 -10.95 -8.62 -10.14
CA PHE A 198 -10.02 -7.78 -9.38
C PHE A 198 -8.98 -7.09 -10.27
N ALA A 199 -8.51 -7.73 -11.35
CA ALA A 199 -7.61 -7.10 -12.32
C ALA A 199 -8.30 -6.01 -13.14
N ARG A 200 -9.57 -6.22 -13.55
CA ARG A 200 -10.40 -5.22 -14.24
C ARG A 200 -10.72 -4.02 -13.35
N LEU A 201 -10.94 -4.22 -12.05
CA LEU A 201 -11.01 -3.09 -11.10
C LEU A 201 -9.78 -2.18 -11.25
N PHE A 202 -8.56 -2.73 -11.17
CA PHE A 202 -7.34 -1.92 -11.28
C PHE A 202 -7.17 -1.29 -12.65
N LYS A 203 -7.38 -2.05 -13.73
CA LYS A 203 -7.17 -1.59 -15.10
C LYS A 203 -8.23 -0.58 -15.53
N ASP A 204 -9.50 -0.99 -15.46
CA ASP A 204 -10.62 -0.33 -16.12
C ASP A 204 -11.30 0.70 -15.22
N THR A 205 -11.45 0.42 -13.92
CA THR A 205 -12.09 1.35 -12.97
C THR A 205 -11.09 2.32 -12.34
N LEU A 206 -9.92 1.84 -11.92
CA LEU A 206 -8.93 2.64 -11.19
C LEU A 206 -7.85 3.25 -12.10
N GLY A 207 -7.79 2.86 -13.38
CA GLY A 207 -6.88 3.44 -14.38
C GLY A 207 -5.40 3.13 -14.12
N CYS A 208 -5.09 2.04 -13.43
CA CYS A 208 -3.73 1.65 -13.11
C CYS A 208 -3.12 0.88 -14.28
N ARG A 209 -2.02 1.40 -14.86
CA ARG A 209 -1.28 0.69 -15.91
C ARG A 209 -0.45 -0.49 -15.37
N ASN A 210 -0.05 -0.41 -14.11
CA ASN A 210 0.62 -1.51 -13.42
C ASN A 210 -0.04 -1.70 -12.05
N ALA A 211 -0.36 -2.95 -11.73
CA ALA A 211 -0.97 -3.31 -10.45
C ALA A 211 -0.48 -4.68 -9.99
N LEU A 212 -0.38 -4.85 -8.67
CA LEU A 212 0.17 -6.01 -7.99
C LEU A 212 -0.86 -6.57 -7.02
N PHE A 213 -1.04 -7.89 -7.07
CA PHE A 213 -1.79 -8.61 -6.06
C PHE A 213 -0.95 -8.74 -4.78
N LEU A 214 -1.51 -8.35 -3.65
CA LEU A 214 -0.92 -8.54 -2.32
C LEU A 214 -1.42 -9.87 -1.73
N ASP A 215 -0.88 -10.32 -0.59
CA ASP A 215 -1.16 -11.67 -0.09
C ASP A 215 -2.68 -11.93 0.12
N GLY A 216 -3.22 -12.87 -0.65
CA GLY A 216 -4.64 -13.22 -0.66
C GLY A 216 -5.09 -14.22 0.39
N SER A 217 -4.18 -14.76 1.21
CA SER A 217 -4.55 -15.73 2.25
C SER A 217 -5.08 -15.05 3.52
N VAL A 218 -4.81 -13.76 3.66
CA VAL A 218 -5.05 -12.97 4.89
C VAL A 218 -5.46 -11.52 4.59
N SER A 219 -6.02 -11.25 3.40
CA SER A 219 -6.42 -9.89 2.98
C SER A 219 -7.22 -9.18 4.08
N SER A 220 -6.70 -8.07 4.58
CA SER A 220 -7.27 -7.33 5.72
C SER A 220 -6.95 -5.84 5.62
N LEU A 221 -7.85 -5.01 6.15
CA LEU A 221 -7.73 -3.56 6.11
C LEU A 221 -7.97 -2.93 7.49
N TYR A 222 -7.11 -1.97 7.82
CA TYR A 222 -7.33 -0.96 8.84
C TYR A 222 -7.56 0.37 8.14
N ALA A 223 -8.74 0.97 8.35
CA ALA A 223 -9.14 2.24 7.76
C ALA A 223 -10.00 3.03 8.78
N PRO A 224 -9.38 3.85 9.65
CA PRO A 224 -10.07 4.54 10.74
C PRO A 224 -11.11 5.53 10.23
N SER A 225 -10.89 6.15 9.07
CA SER A 225 -11.87 7.05 8.44
C SER A 225 -13.17 6.35 8.01
N MET A 226 -13.18 5.02 7.97
CA MET A 226 -14.34 4.19 7.66
C MET A 226 -14.79 3.37 8.88
N ASN A 227 -14.23 3.65 10.07
CA ASN A 227 -14.44 2.85 11.29
C ASN A 227 -14.19 1.34 11.08
N ARG A 228 -13.16 0.99 10.30
CA ARG A 228 -12.83 -0.39 9.95
C ARG A 228 -11.49 -0.81 10.53
N SER A 229 -11.48 -1.95 11.20
CA SER A 229 -10.28 -2.63 11.69
C SER A 229 -10.51 -4.15 11.61
N ASP A 230 -10.00 -4.75 10.54
CA ASP A 230 -10.16 -6.19 10.31
C ASP A 230 -9.26 -7.01 11.26
N ILE A 231 -9.76 -8.15 11.72
CA ILE A 231 -9.00 -9.15 12.46
C ILE A 231 -8.58 -10.26 11.49
N SER A 232 -7.32 -10.66 11.55
CA SER A 232 -6.75 -11.71 10.69
C SER A 232 -5.88 -12.66 11.48
N ARG A 233 -5.40 -13.71 10.80
CA ARG A 233 -4.28 -14.52 11.30
C ARG A 233 -3.03 -13.62 11.43
N PRO A 234 -1.99 -14.04 12.18
CA PRO A 234 -0.75 -13.29 12.26
C PRO A 234 -0.20 -12.92 10.88
N LEU A 235 0.00 -11.62 10.68
CA LEU A 235 0.45 -11.01 9.43
C LEU A 235 1.98 -10.88 9.39
N GLY A 236 2.56 -11.07 8.22
CA GLY A 236 3.95 -10.69 7.95
C GLY A 236 4.06 -9.21 7.56
N PRO A 237 4.69 -8.90 6.41
CA PRO A 237 4.75 -7.55 5.88
C PRO A 237 3.38 -6.87 5.77
N MET A 238 3.34 -5.60 6.14
CA MET A 238 2.20 -4.71 5.99
C MET A 238 2.61 -3.46 5.19
N VAL A 239 1.64 -2.79 4.60
CA VAL A 239 1.81 -1.53 3.86
C VAL A 239 0.74 -0.56 4.30
N GLY A 240 1.10 0.72 4.44
CA GLY A 240 0.15 1.74 4.88
C GLY A 240 0.59 3.15 4.49
N ALA A 241 -0.38 4.06 4.47
CA ALA A 241 -0.11 5.49 4.37
C ALA A 241 -0.02 6.12 5.75
N VAL A 242 0.97 6.96 5.93
CA VAL A 242 1.16 7.78 7.12
C VAL A 242 1.10 9.27 6.76
N ALA A 243 0.57 10.08 7.68
CA ALA A 243 0.66 11.52 7.59
C ALA A 243 2.14 11.96 7.51
N ARG A 244 2.37 13.07 6.80
CA ARG A 244 3.72 13.61 6.59
C ARG A 244 4.27 14.34 7.80
#